data_AF-A0A842U980-F1
#
_entry.id   AF-A0A842U980-F1
#
_cell.length_a   1.000
_cell.length_b   1.000
_cell.length_c   1.000
_cell.angle_alpha   90.00
_cell.angle_beta   90.00
_cell.angle_gamma   90.00
#
_symmetry.space_group_name_H-M   'P 1'
#
loop_
_entity.id
_entity.type
_entity.pdbx_description
1 polymer ?
#
loop_
_entity_poly.entity_id
_entity_poly.type
_entity_poly.pdbx_seq_one_letter_code
_entity_poly.pdbx_strand_id
1 'polypeptide(L)'
;MTKTLEKITDRKEKIDPVVEKAMEKFLGATVKQVNDDISNRLIEGFIDFDIDLNVKFKKAKEQFKHAFLIKLLQFTNGNISEAARIAGVDRRSIHRLISRFNIDISKLRQEPYYFREEKKEMYVKEVVEETLGRYDITKEYSDKVDEETAKNISKKIPDVRLTFDEAIDMFEKEYIKAALEKFKNIKVAAKEIGLRYETLHKKAKEFGLR
;
A
#
# COMPACT_ATOMS: atom_id res chain seq x y z
N MET A 1 9.83 -5.87 16.10
CA MET A 1 8.99 -5.69 14.89
C MET A 1 8.11 -6.91 14.72
N THR A 2 6.97 -6.78 14.04
CA THR A 2 6.15 -7.95 13.69
C THR A 2 6.78 -8.68 12.49
N LYS A 3 6.60 -10.01 12.41
CA LYS A 3 7.07 -10.84 11.27
C LYS A 3 6.59 -10.31 9.91
N THR A 4 5.45 -9.61 9.92
CA THR A 4 4.84 -8.93 8.80
C THR A 4 5.67 -7.73 8.31
N LEU A 5 6.11 -6.88 9.23
CA LEU A 5 6.94 -5.70 8.94
C LEU A 5 8.35 -6.08 8.52
N GLU A 6 8.89 -7.19 9.06
CA GLU A 6 10.15 -7.78 8.61
C GLU A 6 10.06 -8.18 7.13
N LYS A 7 9.00 -8.87 6.72
CA LYS A 7 8.79 -9.22 5.29
C LYS A 7 8.66 -8.01 4.38
N ILE A 8 8.02 -6.93 4.84
CA ILE A 8 7.92 -5.67 4.07
C ILE A 8 9.31 -5.04 3.92
N THR A 9 10.13 -5.09 4.96
CA THR A 9 11.52 -4.61 4.94
C THR A 9 12.36 -5.46 3.97
N ASP A 10 12.26 -6.78 4.02
CA ASP A 10 12.96 -7.70 3.09
C ASP A 10 12.54 -7.48 1.62
N ARG A 11 11.28 -7.09 1.40
CA ARG A 11 10.78 -6.73 0.06
C ARG A 11 11.36 -5.40 -0.41
N LYS A 12 11.49 -4.43 0.50
CA LYS A 12 12.10 -3.13 0.23
C LYS A 12 13.56 -3.27 -0.20
N GLU A 13 14.34 -4.08 0.52
CA GLU A 13 15.74 -4.36 0.17
C GLU A 13 15.93 -4.96 -1.24
N LYS A 14 14.89 -5.59 -1.80
CA LYS A 14 14.91 -6.13 -3.16
C LYS A 14 14.50 -5.13 -4.23
N ILE A 15 13.62 -4.17 -3.90
CA ILE A 15 13.08 -3.18 -4.85
C ILE A 15 13.98 -1.96 -4.94
N ASP A 16 14.52 -1.49 -3.82
CA ASP A 16 15.39 -0.31 -3.76
C ASP A 16 16.52 -0.31 -4.82
N PRO A 17 17.33 -1.37 -4.98
CA PRO A 17 18.40 -1.36 -5.99
C PRO A 17 17.88 -1.37 -7.44
N VAL A 18 16.66 -1.86 -7.66
CA VAL A 18 16.02 -1.87 -8.99
C VAL A 18 15.53 -0.47 -9.35
N VAL A 19 14.85 0.19 -8.42
CA VAL A 19 14.33 1.55 -8.57
C VAL A 19 15.50 2.52 -8.69
N GLU A 20 16.48 2.44 -7.81
CA GLU A 20 17.64 3.33 -7.79
C GLU A 20 18.39 3.30 -9.12
N LYS A 21 18.70 2.10 -9.65
CA LYS A 21 19.39 1.96 -10.93
C LYS A 21 18.58 2.47 -12.12
N ALA A 22 17.26 2.28 -12.10
CA ALA A 22 16.39 2.75 -13.17
C ALA A 22 16.25 4.28 -13.15
N MET A 23 16.06 4.86 -11.96
CA MET A 23 15.91 6.29 -11.77
C MET A 23 17.24 7.04 -11.95
N GLU A 24 18.37 6.46 -11.60
CA GLU A 24 19.70 7.02 -11.91
C GLU A 24 19.92 7.12 -13.43
N LYS A 25 19.56 6.07 -14.18
CA LYS A 25 19.61 6.09 -15.66
C LYS A 25 18.68 7.17 -16.24
N PHE A 26 17.51 7.36 -15.64
CA PHE A 26 16.49 8.30 -16.13
C PHE A 26 16.78 9.77 -15.78
N LEU A 27 17.12 10.06 -14.53
CA LEU A 27 17.38 11.41 -14.02
C LEU A 27 18.84 11.85 -14.21
N GLY A 28 19.75 10.91 -14.52
CA GLY A 28 21.20 11.16 -14.58
C GLY A 28 21.86 11.33 -13.21
N ALA A 29 21.11 11.20 -12.12
CA ALA A 29 21.58 11.30 -10.74
C ALA A 29 20.69 10.50 -9.79
N THR A 30 21.28 10.06 -8.66
CA THR A 30 20.54 9.37 -7.60
C THR A 30 19.87 10.38 -6.68
N VAL A 31 18.53 10.38 -6.65
CA VAL A 31 17.74 11.16 -5.70
C VAL A 31 17.12 10.22 -4.66
N LYS A 32 17.78 10.09 -3.51
CA LYS A 32 17.42 9.10 -2.47
C LYS A 32 15.94 9.18 -2.05
N GLN A 33 15.44 10.38 -1.77
CA GLN A 33 14.05 10.57 -1.31
C GLN A 33 13.02 10.12 -2.35
N VAL A 34 13.27 10.40 -3.64
CA VAL A 34 12.39 10.00 -4.74
C VAL A 34 12.40 8.47 -4.91
N ASN A 35 13.59 7.86 -4.85
CA ASN A 35 13.72 6.41 -4.95
C ASN A 35 13.02 5.71 -3.79
N ASP A 36 13.21 6.22 -2.56
CA ASP A 36 12.54 5.71 -1.36
C ASP A 36 11.01 5.76 -1.50
N ASP A 37 10.46 6.88 -1.98
CA ASP A 37 9.01 7.04 -2.17
C ASP A 37 8.47 6.15 -3.29
N ILE A 38 9.17 6.05 -4.42
CA ILE A 38 8.79 5.13 -5.51
C ILE A 38 8.79 3.69 -4.99
N SER A 39 9.87 3.24 -4.33
CA SER A 39 9.96 1.91 -3.74
C SER A 39 8.82 1.64 -2.77
N ASN A 40 8.58 2.56 -1.83
CA ASN A 40 7.51 2.43 -0.84
C ASN A 40 6.15 2.29 -1.56
N ARG A 41 5.84 3.15 -2.54
CA ARG A 41 4.57 3.09 -3.27
C ARG A 41 4.42 1.83 -4.14
N LEU A 42 5.52 1.32 -4.70
CA LEU A 42 5.51 0.05 -5.42
C LEU A 42 5.25 -1.15 -4.50
N ILE A 43 5.76 -1.13 -3.26
CA ILE A 43 5.58 -2.18 -2.25
C ILE A 43 4.20 -2.11 -1.59
N GLU A 44 3.83 -0.91 -1.15
CA GLU A 44 2.56 -0.59 -0.49
C GLU A 44 1.40 -0.74 -1.47
N GLY A 45 1.68 -0.64 -2.77
CA GLY A 45 0.72 -0.88 -3.82
C GLY A 45 -0.36 0.20 -3.85
N PHE A 46 -1.57 -0.23 -4.21
CA PHE A 46 -2.80 0.55 -4.30
C PHE A 46 -3.28 1.17 -2.97
N ILE A 47 -2.51 1.09 -1.88
CA ILE A 47 -2.94 1.54 -0.56
C ILE A 47 -2.69 3.04 -0.42
N ASP A 48 -3.56 3.81 -1.05
CA ASP A 48 -3.80 5.20 -0.65
C ASP A 48 -4.96 5.18 0.34
N PHE A 49 -4.68 5.48 1.61
CA PHE A 49 -5.68 5.60 2.67
C PHE A 49 -5.29 6.71 3.63
N ASP A 50 -6.15 7.74 3.69
CA ASP A 50 -5.98 8.84 4.63
C ASP A 50 -6.33 8.43 6.06
N ILE A 51 -5.41 8.70 6.98
CA ILE A 51 -5.61 8.41 8.40
C ILE A 51 -6.50 9.49 9.02
N ASP A 52 -7.80 9.20 9.12
CA ASP A 52 -8.75 10.05 9.85
C ASP A 52 -8.88 9.61 11.32
N LEU A 53 -8.24 10.36 12.22
CA LEU A 53 -8.30 10.14 13.66
C LEU A 53 -9.63 10.56 14.30
N ASN A 54 -10.56 11.18 13.55
CA ASN A 54 -11.92 11.44 14.05
C ASN A 54 -12.78 10.16 14.03
N VAL A 55 -12.43 9.19 13.19
CA VAL A 55 -13.07 7.88 13.15
C VAL A 55 -12.37 6.94 14.13
N LYS A 56 -13.13 6.31 15.05
CA LYS A 56 -12.57 5.35 16.02
C LYS A 56 -11.85 4.18 15.33
N PHE A 57 -10.77 3.69 15.94
CA PHE A 57 -9.86 2.67 15.39
C PHE A 57 -10.58 1.46 14.78
N LYS A 58 -11.56 0.89 15.49
CA LYS A 58 -12.30 -0.28 14.97
C LYS A 58 -13.04 0.02 13.68
N LYS A 59 -13.66 1.20 13.57
CA LYS A 59 -14.40 1.61 12.37
C LYS A 59 -13.44 1.98 11.24
N ALA A 60 -12.37 2.71 11.55
CA ALA A 60 -11.33 3.06 10.58
C ALA A 60 -10.69 1.79 9.99
N LYS A 61 -10.39 0.79 10.83
CA LYS A 61 -9.89 -0.52 10.38
C LYS A 61 -10.86 -1.25 9.44
N GLU A 62 -12.16 -1.18 9.70
CA GLU A 62 -13.16 -1.81 8.83
C GLU A 62 -13.32 -1.06 7.50
N GLN A 63 -13.26 0.27 7.52
CA GLN A 63 -13.23 1.08 6.30
C GLN A 63 -11.99 0.79 5.45
N PHE A 64 -10.83 0.67 6.10
CA PHE A 64 -9.60 0.27 5.43
C PHE A 64 -9.72 -1.11 4.76
N LYS A 65 -10.21 -2.13 5.49
CA LYS A 65 -10.43 -3.47 4.92
C LYS A 65 -11.35 -3.46 3.71
N HIS A 66 -12.40 -2.65 3.76
CA HIS A 66 -13.35 -2.50 2.67
C HIS A 66 -12.68 -1.88 1.43
N ALA A 67 -11.99 -0.75 1.62
CA ALA A 67 -11.28 -0.07 0.54
C ALA A 67 -10.19 -0.94 -0.08
N PHE A 68 -9.39 -1.62 0.76
CA PHE A 68 -8.37 -2.55 0.31
C PHE A 68 -8.97 -3.70 -0.52
N LEU A 69 -10.08 -4.28 -0.06
CA LEU A 69 -10.73 -5.37 -0.79
C LEU A 69 -11.31 -4.92 -2.13
N ILE A 70 -11.90 -3.73 -2.21
CA ILE A 70 -12.37 -3.17 -3.48
C ILE A 70 -11.19 -3.03 -4.46
N LYS A 71 -10.10 -2.39 -4.03
CA LYS A 71 -8.92 -2.19 -4.87
C LYS A 71 -8.31 -3.52 -5.31
N LEU A 72 -8.23 -4.51 -4.43
CA LEU A 72 -7.78 -5.86 -4.75
C LEU A 72 -8.71 -6.56 -5.78
N LEU A 73 -10.02 -6.40 -5.64
CA LEU A 73 -10.98 -6.98 -6.57
C LEU A 73 -10.96 -6.27 -7.93
N GLN A 74 -10.81 -4.95 -7.96
CA GLN A 74 -10.59 -4.18 -9.20
C GLN A 74 -9.32 -4.66 -9.90
N PHE A 75 -8.23 -4.79 -9.15
CA PHE A 75 -6.96 -5.29 -9.66
C PHE A 75 -7.05 -6.70 -10.25
N THR A 76 -7.91 -7.54 -9.69
CA THR A 76 -8.11 -8.91 -10.18
C THR A 76 -9.30 -9.05 -11.13
N ASN A 77 -9.92 -7.95 -11.55
CA ASN A 77 -11.14 -7.93 -12.37
C ASN A 77 -12.25 -8.84 -11.80
N GLY A 78 -12.42 -8.82 -10.49
CA GLY A 78 -13.35 -9.69 -9.77
C GLY A 78 -13.02 -11.18 -9.84
N ASN A 79 -11.77 -11.56 -10.17
CA ASN A 79 -11.29 -12.94 -10.06
C ASN A 79 -10.96 -13.24 -8.59
N ILE A 80 -11.92 -13.87 -7.93
CA ILE A 80 -11.87 -14.19 -6.50
C ILE A 80 -10.72 -15.16 -6.18
N SER A 81 -10.40 -16.09 -7.08
CA SER A 81 -9.31 -17.05 -6.85
C SER A 81 -7.95 -16.35 -6.85
N GLU A 82 -7.74 -15.44 -7.79
CA GLU A 82 -6.52 -14.64 -7.88
C GLU A 82 -6.43 -13.63 -6.73
N ALA A 83 -7.54 -12.99 -6.36
CA ALA A 83 -7.60 -12.09 -5.22
C ALA A 83 -7.22 -12.81 -3.92
N ALA A 84 -7.75 -14.02 -3.71
CA ALA A 84 -7.43 -14.85 -2.55
C ALA A 84 -5.94 -15.23 -2.50
N ARG A 85 -5.37 -15.62 -3.64
CA ARG A 85 -3.94 -15.94 -3.78
C ARG A 85 -3.05 -14.75 -3.40
N ILE A 86 -3.35 -13.56 -3.92
CA ILE A 86 -2.60 -12.33 -3.64
C ILE A 86 -2.76 -11.92 -2.17
N ALA A 87 -3.99 -11.95 -1.67
CA ALA A 87 -4.30 -11.62 -0.28
C ALA A 87 -3.71 -12.62 0.73
N GLY A 88 -3.22 -13.78 0.29
CA GLY A 88 -2.70 -14.83 1.18
C GLY A 88 -3.77 -15.43 2.07
N VAL A 89 -5.04 -15.39 1.65
CA VAL A 89 -6.18 -15.93 2.42
C VAL A 89 -6.95 -16.96 1.60
N ASP A 90 -7.79 -17.74 2.26
CA ASP A 90 -8.64 -18.69 1.55
C ASP A 90 -9.75 -17.99 0.73
N ARG A 91 -10.15 -18.60 -0.39
CA ARG A 91 -11.21 -18.07 -1.26
C ARG A 91 -12.52 -17.81 -0.51
N ARG A 92 -12.84 -18.61 0.51
CA ARG A 92 -14.05 -18.45 1.33
C ARG A 92 -13.97 -17.19 2.20
N SER A 93 -12.78 -16.80 2.68
CA SER A 93 -12.54 -15.51 3.35
C SER A 93 -12.89 -14.34 2.44
N ILE A 94 -12.44 -14.36 1.19
CA ILE A 94 -12.80 -13.31 0.22
C ILE A 94 -14.32 -13.27 0.01
N HIS A 95 -14.98 -14.41 -0.20
CA HIS A 95 -16.45 -14.46 -0.33
C HIS A 95 -17.18 -13.91 0.91
N ARG A 96 -16.71 -14.23 2.13
CA ARG A 96 -17.27 -13.71 3.37
C ARG A 96 -17.13 -12.19 3.45
N LEU A 97 -15.97 -11.65 3.08
CA LEU A 97 -15.73 -10.20 3.11
C LEU A 97 -16.58 -9.47 2.07
N ILE A 98 -16.69 -10.01 0.85
CA ILE A 98 -17.56 -9.48 -0.21
C ILE A 98 -19.01 -9.40 0.27
N SER A 99 -19.51 -10.48 0.88
CA SER A 99 -20.87 -10.53 1.40
C SER A 99 -21.07 -9.56 2.57
N ARG A 100 -20.10 -9.53 3.49
CA ARG A 100 -20.13 -8.66 4.68
C ARG A 100 -20.15 -7.18 4.32
N PHE A 101 -19.44 -6.79 3.27
CA PHE A 101 -19.36 -5.42 2.81
C PHE A 101 -20.33 -5.09 1.66
N ASN A 102 -21.15 -6.06 1.23
CA ASN A 102 -22.09 -5.92 0.13
C ASN A 102 -21.44 -5.40 -1.18
N ILE A 103 -20.27 -5.96 -1.52
CA ILE A 103 -19.52 -5.58 -2.73
C ILE A 103 -20.14 -6.25 -3.96
N ASP A 104 -20.51 -5.44 -4.94
CA ASP A 104 -21.04 -5.92 -6.22
C ASP A 104 -19.90 -6.22 -7.20
N ILE A 105 -19.51 -7.49 -7.26
CA ILE A 105 -18.44 -7.96 -8.18
C ILE A 105 -18.83 -7.74 -9.64
N SER A 106 -20.13 -7.77 -9.98
CA SER A 106 -20.58 -7.66 -11.37
C SER A 106 -20.26 -6.30 -11.97
N LYS A 107 -20.36 -5.23 -11.16
CA LYS A 107 -19.94 -3.87 -11.54
C LYS A 107 -18.43 -3.78 -11.76
N LEU A 108 -17.65 -4.41 -10.89
CA LEU A 108 -16.19 -4.42 -11.01
C LEU A 108 -15.69 -5.12 -12.28
N ARG A 109 -16.48 -6.06 -12.82
CA ARG A 109 -16.19 -6.77 -14.08
C ARG A 109 -16.57 -5.99 -15.34
N GLN A 110 -17.34 -4.91 -15.21
CA GLN A 110 -17.80 -4.07 -16.32
C GLN A 110 -16.89 -2.86 -16.55
N GLU A 111 -15.97 -2.55 -15.62
CA GLU A 111 -14.99 -1.47 -15.77
C GLU A 111 -13.81 -1.91 -16.67
N PRO A 112 -13.26 -1.03 -17.54
CA PRO A 112 -12.19 -1.38 -18.48
C PRO A 112 -10.87 -1.77 -17.78
N TYR A 113 -10.72 -3.08 -17.57
CA TYR A 113 -9.49 -3.87 -17.46
C TYR A 113 -8.23 -3.22 -16.83
N TYR A 114 -8.08 -3.26 -15.51
CA TYR A 114 -6.81 -3.27 -14.76
C TYR A 114 -5.94 -4.57 -14.87
N PHE A 115 -4.91 -4.69 -15.73
CA PHE A 115 -3.72 -5.60 -15.62
C PHE A 115 -3.60 -7.00 -16.31
N ARG A 116 -2.95 -7.02 -17.50
CA ARG A 116 -1.96 -8.03 -17.98
C ARG A 116 -0.54 -7.46 -17.78
N GLU A 117 0.54 -8.18 -18.10
CA GLU A 117 1.94 -7.66 -18.00
C GLU A 117 2.09 -6.23 -18.55
N GLU A 118 1.37 -5.94 -19.64
CA GLU A 118 1.27 -4.63 -20.31
C GLU A 118 0.83 -3.46 -19.41
N LYS A 119 0.14 -3.69 -18.27
CA LYS A 119 -0.22 -2.61 -17.34
C LYS A 119 0.68 -2.53 -16.12
N LYS A 120 1.48 -3.54 -15.78
CA LYS A 120 2.49 -3.39 -14.70
C LYS A 120 3.40 -2.20 -15.01
N GLU A 121 3.75 -2.05 -16.29
CA GLU A 121 4.46 -0.88 -16.84
C GLU A 121 3.66 0.41 -16.63
N MET A 122 2.35 0.42 -16.90
CA MET A 122 1.47 1.56 -16.67
C MET A 122 1.36 1.96 -15.19
N TYR A 123 1.24 1.00 -14.25
CA TYR A 123 1.24 1.29 -12.81
C TYR A 123 2.54 1.89 -12.35
N VAL A 124 3.65 1.28 -12.77
CA VAL A 124 4.98 1.80 -12.46
C VAL A 124 5.13 3.22 -13.00
N LYS A 125 4.71 3.44 -14.24
CA LYS A 125 4.74 4.75 -14.87
C LYS A 125 3.92 5.77 -14.07
N GLU A 126 2.68 5.45 -13.72
CA GLU A 126 1.79 6.32 -12.91
C GLU A 126 2.40 6.63 -11.53
N VAL A 127 2.93 5.62 -10.84
CA VAL A 127 3.60 5.81 -9.54
C VAL A 127 4.83 6.72 -9.68
N VAL A 128 5.66 6.53 -10.70
CA VAL A 128 6.85 7.34 -10.95
C VAL A 128 6.45 8.78 -11.30
N GLU A 129 5.51 8.97 -12.24
CA GLU A 129 5.02 10.28 -12.67
C GLU A 129 4.42 11.08 -11.51
N GLU A 130 3.54 10.47 -10.72
CA GLU A 130 2.94 11.12 -9.57
C GLU A 130 3.97 11.45 -8.49
N THR A 131 4.97 10.58 -8.28
CA THR A 131 6.02 10.84 -7.28
C THR A 131 6.90 12.00 -7.74
N LEU A 132 7.36 11.99 -9.00
CA LEU A 132 8.14 13.09 -9.56
C LEU A 132 7.38 14.42 -9.52
N GLY A 133 6.07 14.38 -9.81
CA GLY A 133 5.19 15.55 -9.73
C GLY A 133 5.09 16.14 -8.32
N ARG A 134 5.15 15.32 -7.25
CA ARG A 134 5.15 15.81 -5.86
C ARG A 134 6.41 16.56 -5.49
N TYR A 135 7.56 16.21 -6.06
CA TYR A 135 8.84 16.84 -5.77
C TYR A 135 9.15 18.04 -6.65
N ASP A 136 8.21 18.46 -7.51
CA ASP A 136 8.41 19.50 -8.54
C ASP A 136 9.71 19.29 -9.33
N ILE A 137 10.09 18.02 -9.52
CA ILE A 137 11.20 17.61 -10.39
C ILE A 137 10.68 17.75 -11.80
N THR A 138 10.59 19.02 -12.20
CA THR A 138 10.20 19.62 -13.47
C THR A 138 9.17 18.86 -14.29
N LYS A 139 8.11 19.57 -14.65
CA LYS A 139 7.17 19.29 -15.76
C LYS A 139 7.83 18.80 -17.07
N GLU A 140 9.15 18.98 -17.21
CA GLU A 140 10.00 18.51 -18.32
C GLU A 140 10.36 17.01 -18.27
N TYR A 141 10.34 16.36 -17.10
CA TYR A 141 10.61 14.93 -16.91
C TYR A 141 9.35 14.08 -16.67
N SER A 142 8.27 14.64 -16.09
CA SER A 142 7.03 13.88 -15.87
C SER A 142 6.42 13.37 -17.18
N ASP A 143 6.44 14.20 -18.23
CA ASP A 143 5.89 13.86 -19.54
C ASP A 143 6.83 12.93 -20.35
N LYS A 144 8.02 12.63 -19.81
CA LYS A 144 9.10 11.88 -20.48
C LYS A 144 9.50 10.59 -19.77
N VAL A 145 8.79 10.14 -18.72
CA VAL A 145 9.03 8.80 -18.18
C VAL A 145 8.87 7.81 -19.32
N ASP A 146 10.01 7.37 -19.85
CA ASP A 146 10.01 6.60 -21.08
C ASP A 146 9.50 5.19 -20.77
N GLU A 147 8.90 4.60 -21.80
CA GLU A 147 8.34 3.26 -21.71
C GLU A 147 9.43 2.25 -21.30
N GLU A 148 10.70 2.53 -21.61
CA GLU A 148 11.84 1.72 -21.22
C GLU A 148 12.12 1.74 -19.70
N THR A 149 12.03 2.89 -19.04
CA THR A 149 12.23 3.03 -17.58
C THR A 149 11.14 2.31 -16.83
N ALA A 150 9.88 2.52 -17.21
CA ALA A 150 8.74 1.82 -16.64
C ALA A 150 8.84 0.29 -16.83
N LYS A 151 9.31 -0.15 -18.00
CA LYS A 151 9.56 -1.56 -18.34
C LYS A 151 10.73 -2.19 -17.59
N ASN A 152 11.81 -1.43 -17.38
CA ASN A 152 12.97 -1.90 -16.64
C ASN A 152 12.64 -2.13 -15.17
N ILE A 153 11.82 -1.24 -14.59
CA ILE A 153 11.31 -1.37 -13.24
C ILE A 153 10.27 -2.51 -13.19
N SER A 154 9.26 -2.53 -14.07
CA SER A 154 8.17 -3.53 -14.05
C SER A 154 8.62 -4.99 -14.15
N LYS A 155 9.64 -5.27 -14.99
CA LYS A 155 10.19 -6.63 -15.19
C LYS A 155 10.95 -7.16 -13.97
N LYS A 156 11.46 -6.25 -13.14
CA LYS A 156 12.33 -6.56 -12.00
C LYS A 156 11.67 -6.30 -10.66
N ILE A 157 10.52 -5.63 -10.63
CA ILE A 157 9.65 -5.61 -9.46
C ILE A 157 9.27 -7.06 -9.18
N PRO A 158 9.69 -7.63 -8.03
CA PRO A 158 9.18 -8.92 -7.61
C PRO A 158 7.65 -8.81 -7.47
N ASP A 159 6.90 -9.91 -7.46
CA ASP A 159 5.46 -9.86 -7.18
C ASP A 159 5.23 -9.52 -5.69
N VAL A 160 5.64 -8.32 -5.31
CA VAL A 160 5.68 -7.75 -3.97
C VAL A 160 4.30 -7.18 -3.73
N ARG A 161 3.37 -8.06 -3.40
CA ARG A 161 2.01 -7.66 -3.07
C ARG A 161 1.78 -7.92 -1.60
N LEU A 162 1.19 -6.94 -0.93
CA LEU A 162 0.77 -7.11 0.45
C LEU A 162 -0.35 -8.14 0.52
N THR A 163 -0.15 -9.11 1.40
CA THR A 163 -1.25 -9.96 1.87
C THR A 163 -2.25 -9.11 2.65
N PHE A 164 -3.45 -9.66 2.89
CA PHE A 164 -4.49 -8.98 3.63
C PHE A 164 -4.06 -8.61 5.04
N ASP A 165 -3.34 -9.51 5.71
CA ASP A 165 -2.81 -9.28 7.05
C ASP A 165 -1.67 -8.24 7.03
N GLU A 166 -0.80 -8.27 6.00
CA GLU A 166 0.25 -7.26 5.82
C GLU A 166 -0.31 -5.85 5.62
N ALA A 167 -1.34 -5.71 4.79
CA ALA A 167 -2.03 -4.44 4.58
C ALA A 167 -2.67 -3.92 5.88
N ILE A 168 -3.30 -4.82 6.66
CA ILE A 168 -3.90 -4.47 7.94
C ILE A 168 -2.85 -4.01 8.95
N ASP A 169 -1.75 -4.74 9.10
CA ASP A 169 -0.70 -4.40 10.06
C ASP A 169 -0.07 -3.03 9.73
N MET A 170 0.14 -2.73 8.45
CA MET A 170 0.58 -1.42 8.00
C MET A 170 -0.41 -0.32 8.38
N PHE A 171 -1.69 -0.49 8.05
CA PHE A 171 -2.72 0.47 8.43
C PHE A 171 -2.75 0.69 9.95
N GLU A 172 -2.71 -0.38 10.74
CA GLU A 172 -2.73 -0.26 12.19
C GLU A 172 -1.51 0.48 12.73
N LYS A 173 -0.33 0.23 12.15
CA LYS A 173 0.90 0.93 12.52
C LYS A 173 0.78 2.42 12.23
N GLU A 174 0.41 2.82 11.01
CA GLU A 174 0.32 4.23 10.64
C GLU A 174 -0.80 4.95 11.40
N TYR A 175 -1.95 4.31 11.59
CA TYR A 175 -3.03 4.88 12.39
C TYR A 175 -2.61 5.09 13.86
N ILE A 176 -1.93 4.12 14.46
CA ILE A 176 -1.44 4.23 15.84
C ILE A 176 -0.34 5.27 15.95
N LYS A 177 0.59 5.32 14.99
CA LYS A 177 1.65 6.33 14.92
C LYS A 177 1.05 7.74 14.89
N ALA A 178 0.13 8.00 13.95
CA ALA A 178 -0.56 9.29 13.86
C ALA A 178 -1.30 9.65 15.15
N ALA A 179 -1.95 8.68 15.81
CA ALA A 179 -2.61 8.91 17.08
C ALA A 179 -1.61 9.28 18.20
N LEU A 180 -0.47 8.60 18.27
CA LEU A 180 0.57 8.89 19.27
C LEU A 180 1.26 10.24 19.03
N GLU A 181 1.39 10.66 17.78
CA GLU A 181 1.93 11.98 17.41
C GLU A 181 0.94 13.12 17.72
N LYS A 182 -0.36 12.91 17.45
CA LYS A 182 -1.40 13.93 17.69
C LYS A 182 -1.70 14.15 19.17
N PHE A 183 -1.69 13.10 19.98
CA PHE A 183 -2.13 13.16 21.37
C PHE A 183 -0.97 13.13 22.36
N LYS A 184 -1.01 14.03 23.36
CA LYS A 184 0.07 14.25 24.34
C LYS A 184 0.59 12.99 25.05
N ASN A 185 -0.27 11.99 25.26
CA ASN A 185 0.14 10.73 25.88
C ASN A 185 -0.75 9.57 25.43
N ILE A 186 -0.23 8.36 25.62
CA ILE A 186 -0.88 7.12 25.17
C ILE A 186 -2.25 6.85 25.83
N LYS A 187 -2.50 7.33 27.06
CA LYS A 187 -3.80 7.16 27.72
C LYS A 187 -4.87 7.99 27.02
N VAL A 188 -4.53 9.25 26.70
CA VAL A 188 -5.40 10.15 25.92
C VAL A 188 -5.60 9.58 24.52
N ALA A 189 -4.53 9.18 23.83
CA ALA A 189 -4.61 8.57 22.51
C ALA A 189 -5.57 7.36 22.48
N ALA A 190 -5.43 6.43 23.45
CA ALA A 190 -6.29 5.26 23.56
C ALA A 190 -7.77 5.63 23.70
N LYS A 191 -8.08 6.60 24.58
CA LYS A 191 -9.44 7.10 24.79
C LYS A 191 -10.00 7.73 23.51
N GLU A 192 -9.23 8.59 22.85
CA GLU A 192 -9.68 9.32 21.67
C GLU A 192 -9.91 8.40 20.46
N ILE A 193 -9.09 7.38 20.27
CA ILE A 193 -9.28 6.42 19.16
C ILE A 193 -10.21 5.24 19.52
N GLY A 194 -10.70 5.18 20.76
CA GLY A 194 -11.63 4.13 21.21
C GLY A 194 -11.00 2.76 21.43
N LEU A 195 -9.72 2.72 21.85
CA LEU A 195 -9.02 1.51 22.27
C LEU A 195 -8.83 1.49 23.79
N ARG A 196 -8.72 0.28 24.35
CA ARG A 196 -8.21 0.11 25.71
C ARG A 196 -6.74 0.49 25.75
N TYR A 197 -6.32 1.11 26.85
CA TYR A 197 -4.93 1.54 27.04
C TYR A 197 -3.94 0.38 26.83
N GLU A 198 -4.20 -0.78 27.42
CA GLU A 198 -3.35 -1.97 27.33
C GLU A 198 -3.22 -2.46 25.89
N THR A 199 -4.31 -2.34 25.12
CA THR A 199 -4.34 -2.75 23.71
C THR A 199 -3.48 -1.82 22.86
N LEU A 200 -3.64 -0.50 23.01
CA LEU A 200 -2.82 0.47 22.29
C LEU A 200 -1.34 0.34 22.68
N HIS A 201 -1.06 0.19 23.97
CA HIS A 201 0.29 0.02 24.51
C HIS A 201 0.98 -1.23 23.95
N LYS A 202 0.27 -2.36 23.91
CA LYS A 202 0.79 -3.60 23.33
C LYS A 202 1.13 -3.41 21.85
N LYS A 203 0.20 -2.86 21.06
CA LYS A 203 0.40 -2.62 19.62
C LYS A 203 1.53 -1.63 19.32
N ALA A 204 1.60 -0.52 20.07
CA ALA A 204 2.69 0.44 19.92
C ALA A 204 4.07 -0.21 20.16
N LYS A 205 4.18 -1.09 21.16
CA LYS A 205 5.41 -1.86 21.41
C LYS A 205 5.70 -2.87 20.30
N GLU A 206 4.70 -3.60 19.81
CA GLU A 206 4.86 -4.55 18.69
C GLU A 206 5.39 -3.86 17.42
N PHE A 207 4.90 -2.64 17.16
CA PHE A 207 5.30 -1.81 16.03
C PHE A 207 6.57 -0.99 16.24
N GLY A 208 7.17 -1.02 17.44
CA GLY A 208 8.39 -0.26 17.74
C GLY A 208 8.17 1.26 17.80
N LEU A 209 6.95 1.71 18.13
CA LEU A 209 6.57 3.12 18.21
C LEU A 209 6.83 3.73 19.61
N ARG A 210 7.89 3.25 20.29
CA ARG A 210 8.25 3.62 21.67
C ARG A 210 9.73 3.57 21.92
#